data_AF-A0A257GW48-F1
#
_entry.id   AF-A0A257GW48-F1
#
_cell.length_a   1.000
_cell.length_b   1.000
_cell.length_c   1.000
_cell.angle_alpha   90.00
_cell.angle_beta   90.00
_cell.angle_gamma   90.00
#
_symmetry.space_group_name_H-M   'P 1'
#
loop_
_entity.id
_entity.type
_entity.pdbx_description
1 polymer ?
#
loop_
_entity_poly.entity_id
_entity_poly.type
_entity_poly.pdbx_seq_one_letter_code
_entity_poly.pdbx_strand_id
1 'polypeptide(L)'
;GGQIMGEWAKREFARANQVAGRDYGCIAGFGPQAPYIIQGDVFVFPKTKNADAVKAQQLLASVITSPATQVAFSQRKGSIPIRTDVDATKMDACAQQGLAIMKDKSRQIGNGEAYLSPDRLQVKRPASTPA
;
A
#
# COMPACT_ATOMS: atom_id res chain seq x y z
N GLY A 1 -15.63 8.22 19.27
CA GLY A 1 -16.22 7.83 17.97
C GLY A 1 -15.16 7.12 17.14
N GLY A 2 -15.51 6.60 15.96
CA GLY A 2 -14.55 5.93 15.08
C GLY A 2 -14.85 6.22 13.61
N GLN A 3 -13.84 6.06 12.75
CA GLN A 3 -13.97 6.18 11.30
C GLN A 3 -13.58 4.85 10.64
N ILE A 4 -14.35 4.41 9.65
CA ILE A 4 -13.98 3.29 8.78
C ILE A 4 -13.28 3.89 7.57
N MET A 5 -11.96 3.76 7.53
CA MET A 5 -11.12 4.29 6.45
C MET A 5 -9.84 3.46 6.34
N GLY A 6 -9.18 3.54 5.19
CA GLY A 6 -7.88 2.92 5.04
C GLY A 6 -6.80 3.56 5.91
N GLU A 7 -5.71 2.81 6.06
CA GLU A 7 -4.58 3.15 6.92
C GLU A 7 -3.91 4.49 6.60
N TRP A 8 -4.05 5.01 5.37
CA TRP A 8 -3.58 6.35 5.00
C TRP A 8 -4.11 7.46 5.92
N ALA A 9 -5.29 7.28 6.55
CA ALA A 9 -5.83 8.19 7.55
C ALA A 9 -4.88 8.40 8.75
N LYS A 10 -4.03 7.42 9.08
CA LYS A 10 -2.98 7.54 10.11
C LYS A 10 -2.05 8.72 9.88
N ARG A 11 -1.77 9.08 8.62
CA ARG A 11 -0.90 10.22 8.31
C ARG A 11 -1.53 11.55 8.74
N GLU A 12 -2.85 11.68 8.71
CA GLU A 12 -3.52 12.90 9.17
C GLU A 12 -3.38 13.08 10.68
N PHE A 13 -3.51 11.99 11.45
CA PHE A 13 -3.27 12.00 12.90
C PHE A 13 -1.80 12.32 13.23
N ALA A 14 -0.85 11.68 12.54
CA ALA A 14 0.58 11.97 12.70
C ALA A 14 0.91 13.44 12.36
N ARG A 15 0.30 13.99 11.31
CA ARG A 15 0.44 15.41 10.93
C ARG A 15 -0.10 16.36 12.00
N ALA A 16 -1.12 15.92 12.75
CA ALA A 16 -1.67 16.65 13.90
C ALA A 16 -0.90 16.40 15.21
N ASN A 17 0.30 15.80 15.17
CA ASN A 17 1.12 15.42 16.32
C ASN A 17 0.43 14.45 17.30
N GLN A 18 -0.52 13.66 16.81
CA GLN A 18 -1.18 12.63 17.61
C GLN A 18 -0.40 11.31 17.57
N VAL A 19 -0.44 10.59 18.69
CA VAL A 19 0.34 9.38 18.93
C VAL A 19 -0.55 8.15 18.91
N ALA A 20 -0.19 7.16 18.09
CA ALA A 20 -0.87 5.87 18.04
C ALA A 20 -0.81 5.17 19.41
N GLY A 21 -1.93 4.59 19.84
CA GLY A 21 -2.06 3.93 21.15
C GLY A 21 -2.31 4.88 22.33
N ARG A 22 -2.18 6.21 22.13
CA ARG A 22 -2.53 7.23 23.13
C ARG A 22 -3.71 8.08 22.67
N ASP A 23 -3.57 8.71 21.50
CA ASP A 23 -4.52 9.71 20.98
C ASP A 23 -5.46 9.08 19.95
N TYR A 24 -5.01 8.03 19.24
CA TYR A 24 -5.84 7.23 18.33
C TYR A 24 -5.47 5.75 18.37
N GLY A 25 -6.42 4.90 17.99
CA GLY A 25 -6.23 3.46 17.84
C GLY A 25 -6.72 2.97 16.48
N CYS A 26 -6.44 1.71 16.18
CA CYS A 26 -6.87 1.03 14.97
C CYS A 26 -7.41 -0.35 15.31
N ILE A 27 -8.39 -0.79 14.54
CA ILE A 27 -8.89 -2.16 14.54
C ILE A 27 -8.94 -2.63 13.09
N ALA A 28 -8.36 -3.80 12.80
CA ALA A 28 -8.36 -4.38 11.47
C ALA A 28 -9.68 -5.13 11.22
N GLY A 29 -10.77 -4.38 11.11
CA GLY A 29 -12.13 -4.89 10.94
C GLY A 29 -12.83 -5.30 12.24
N PHE A 30 -14.05 -5.83 12.11
CA PHE A 30 -14.94 -6.18 13.23
C PHE A 30 -14.89 -7.67 13.57
N GLY A 31 -13.71 -8.18 13.90
CA GLY A 31 -13.52 -9.56 14.35
C GLY A 31 -12.07 -10.03 14.24
N PRO A 32 -11.69 -11.10 14.96
CA PRO A 32 -10.30 -11.58 14.98
C PRO A 32 -9.82 -12.08 13.61
N GLN A 33 -10.73 -12.60 12.79
CA GLN A 33 -10.48 -13.16 11.46
C GLN A 33 -11.11 -12.32 10.34
N ALA A 34 -11.36 -11.03 10.58
CA ALA A 34 -11.91 -10.16 9.55
C ALA A 34 -10.98 -10.15 8.31
N PRO A 35 -11.56 -10.17 7.08
CA PRO A 35 -10.77 -10.00 5.87
C PRO A 35 -9.96 -8.70 5.92
N TYR A 36 -8.71 -8.78 5.50
CA TYR A 36 -7.82 -7.64 5.34
C TYR A 36 -7.89 -7.18 3.89
N ILE A 37 -8.65 -6.12 3.65
CA ILE A 37 -8.82 -5.53 2.32
C ILE A 37 -7.53 -4.79 1.96
N ILE A 38 -6.88 -5.22 0.89
CA ILE A 38 -5.61 -4.69 0.43
C ILE A 38 -5.84 -3.81 -0.79
N GLN A 39 -5.20 -2.65 -0.74
CA GLN A 39 -5.05 -1.75 -1.88
C GLN A 39 -3.61 -1.24 -1.86
N GLY A 40 -3.01 -1.10 -3.04
CA GLY A 40 -1.63 -0.63 -3.18
C GLY A 40 -1.51 0.43 -4.25
N ASP A 41 -0.62 1.39 -4.04
CA ASP A 41 -0.20 2.31 -5.08
C ASP A 41 0.89 1.66 -5.94
N VAL A 42 0.76 1.83 -7.25
CA VAL A 42 1.67 1.21 -8.21
C VAL A 42 2.33 2.28 -9.08
N PHE A 43 3.61 2.09 -9.35
CA PHE A 43 4.31 2.81 -10.42
C PHE A 43 4.24 1.96 -11.69
N VAL A 44 3.57 2.46 -12.72
CA VAL A 44 3.46 1.81 -14.02
C VAL A 44 4.46 2.45 -14.97
N PHE A 45 5.31 1.63 -15.58
CA PHE A 45 6.32 2.10 -16.53
C PHE A 45 5.85 1.87 -17.97
N PRO A 46 5.63 2.94 -18.76
CA PRO A 46 5.34 2.79 -20.18
C PRO A 46 6.49 2.11 -20.91
N LYS A 47 6.14 1.21 -21.84
CA LYS A 47 7.13 0.56 -22.71
C LYS A 47 7.83 1.60 -23.58
N THR A 48 9.14 1.50 -23.69
CA THR A 48 9.97 2.40 -24.49
C THR A 48 11.18 1.67 -25.05
N LYS A 49 11.68 2.14 -26.20
CA LYS A 49 12.94 1.67 -26.80
C LYS A 49 14.15 2.51 -26.37
N ASN A 50 13.93 3.61 -25.64
CA ASN A 50 15.01 4.46 -25.13
C ASN A 50 15.75 3.76 -23.98
N ALA A 51 17.03 3.45 -24.19
CA ALA A 51 17.85 2.72 -23.23
C ALA A 51 18.05 3.45 -21.89
N ASP A 52 18.22 4.78 -21.91
CA ASP A 52 18.38 5.58 -20.69
C ASP A 52 17.09 5.61 -19.86
N ALA A 53 15.93 5.69 -20.54
CA ALA A 53 14.65 5.60 -19.88
C ALA A 53 14.44 4.23 -19.22
N VAL A 54 14.78 3.13 -19.91
CA VAL A 54 14.71 1.77 -19.34
C VAL A 54 15.61 1.66 -18.11
N LYS A 55 16.84 2.17 -18.19
CA LYS A 55 17.79 2.17 -17.06
C LYS A 55 17.25 2.96 -15.85
N ALA A 56 16.66 4.13 -16.09
CA ALA A 56 16.05 4.95 -15.03
C ALA A 56 14.84 4.27 -14.39
N GLN A 57 13.96 3.64 -15.19
CA GLN A 57 12.80 2.89 -14.70
C GLN A 57 13.24 1.71 -13.81
N GLN A 58 14.27 0.96 -14.23
CA GLN A 58 14.83 -0.14 -13.45
C GLN A 58 15.45 0.35 -12.13
N LEU A 59 16.20 1.45 -12.16
CA LEU A 59 16.76 2.06 -10.96
C LEU A 59 15.64 2.47 -9.99
N LEU A 60 14.62 3.17 -10.48
CA LEU A 60 13.49 3.57 -9.64
C LEU A 60 12.78 2.35 -9.05
N ALA A 61 12.48 1.33 -9.86
CA ALA A 61 11.88 0.08 -9.41
C ALA A 61 12.69 -0.58 -8.29
N SER A 62 14.03 -0.64 -8.43
CA SER A 62 14.93 -1.17 -7.41
C SER A 62 14.90 -0.34 -6.12
N VAL A 63 14.88 0.99 -6.22
CA VAL A 63 14.89 1.89 -5.06
C VAL A 63 13.57 1.78 -4.30
N ILE A 64 12.42 1.86 -4.99
CA ILE A 64 11.10 1.86 -4.34
C ILE A 64 10.75 0.50 -3.72
N THR A 65 11.35 -0.60 -4.20
CA THR A 65 11.13 -1.95 -3.64
C THR A 65 12.19 -2.38 -2.62
N SER A 66 13.20 -1.55 -2.36
CA SER A 66 14.22 -1.86 -1.36
C SER A 66 13.61 -1.84 0.06
N PRO A 67 14.08 -2.71 0.98
CA PRO A 67 13.54 -2.79 2.35
C PRO A 67 13.56 -1.44 3.09
N ALA A 68 14.70 -0.75 3.04
CA ALA A 68 14.88 0.52 3.74
C ALA A 68 13.92 1.60 3.22
N THR A 69 13.79 1.74 1.90
CA THR A 69 12.85 2.69 1.29
C THR A 69 11.41 2.33 1.63
N GLN A 70 11.04 1.05 1.58
CA GLN A 70 9.69 0.60 1.90
C GLN A 70 9.29 0.96 3.35
N VAL A 71 10.14 0.67 4.33
CA VAL A 71 9.86 1.04 5.73
C VAL A 71 9.75 2.56 5.88
N ALA A 72 10.73 3.30 5.35
CA ALA A 72 10.79 4.74 5.48
C ALA A 72 9.65 5.48 4.75
N PHE A 73 9.21 4.95 3.61
CA PHE A 73 8.09 5.49 2.85
C PHE A 73 6.77 5.19 3.54
N SER A 74 6.53 3.94 3.94
CA SER A 74 5.26 3.53 4.56
C SER A 74 5.02 4.21 5.91
N GLN A 75 6.08 4.41 6.73
CA GLN A 75 6.00 5.23 7.95
C GLN A 75 5.52 6.65 7.67
N ARG A 76 6.01 7.28 6.59
CA ARG A 76 5.56 8.61 6.18
C ARG A 76 4.15 8.54 5.60
N LYS A 77 3.83 7.57 4.77
CA LYS A 77 2.51 7.50 4.14
C LYS A 77 1.39 7.15 5.12
N GLY A 78 1.71 6.53 6.25
CA GLY A 78 0.73 5.91 7.14
C GLY A 78 0.28 4.53 6.63
N SER A 79 0.98 3.94 5.66
CA SER A 79 0.68 2.61 5.12
C SER A 79 1.56 1.53 5.74
N ILE A 80 1.37 0.29 5.31
CA ILE A 80 2.33 -0.82 5.50
C ILE A 80 3.23 -1.01 4.26
N PRO A 81 4.45 -1.55 4.42
CA PRO A 81 5.30 -1.99 3.31
C PRO A 81 4.65 -3.10 2.48
N ILE A 82 4.92 -3.14 1.16
CA ILE A 82 4.51 -4.27 0.31
C ILE A 82 5.28 -5.57 0.66
N ARG A 83 6.41 -5.40 1.35
CA ARG A 83 7.32 -6.45 1.76
C ARG A 83 6.97 -6.91 3.18
N THR A 84 6.68 -8.19 3.35
CA THR A 84 6.39 -8.80 4.66
C THR A 84 7.65 -9.26 5.41
N ASP A 85 8.82 -9.15 4.77
CA ASP A 85 10.13 -9.54 5.29
C ASP A 85 10.93 -8.39 5.92
N VAL A 86 10.35 -7.18 6.03
CA VAL A 86 11.03 -6.01 6.60
C VAL A 86 10.95 -5.96 8.11
N ASP A 87 11.93 -5.32 8.74
CA ASP A 87 11.88 -4.96 10.15
C ASP A 87 10.90 -3.80 10.36
N ALA A 88 9.76 -4.12 10.99
CA ALA A 88 8.71 -3.18 11.30
C ALA A 88 8.69 -2.74 12.78
N THR A 89 9.69 -3.13 13.57
CA THR A 89 9.74 -2.79 15.01
C THR A 89 9.72 -1.28 15.27
N LYS A 90 10.20 -0.49 14.31
CA LYS A 90 10.19 0.99 14.36
C LYS A 90 8.93 1.62 13.78
N MET A 91 8.00 0.83 13.24
CA MET A 91 6.72 1.33 12.74
C MET A 91 5.71 1.48 13.88
N ASP A 92 4.65 2.26 13.66
CA ASP A 92 3.58 2.39 14.65
C ASP A 92 2.86 1.05 14.92
N ALA A 93 2.17 0.95 16.07
CA ALA A 93 1.49 -0.27 16.49
C ALA A 93 0.45 -0.77 15.46
N CYS A 94 -0.21 0.14 14.75
CA CYS A 94 -1.18 -0.21 13.71
C CYS A 94 -0.53 -0.83 12.48
N ALA A 95 0.62 -0.31 12.05
CA ALA A 95 1.39 -0.87 10.94
C ALA A 95 1.95 -2.24 11.31
N GLN A 96 2.43 -2.43 12.54
CA GLN A 96 2.89 -3.74 13.03
C GLN A 96 1.75 -4.76 13.02
N GLN A 97 0.57 -4.38 13.49
CA GLN A 97 -0.64 -5.23 13.41
C GLN A 97 -1.01 -5.57 11.96
N GLY A 98 -1.03 -4.59 11.05
CA GLY A 98 -1.31 -4.82 9.64
C GLY A 98 -0.32 -5.79 8.99
N LEU A 99 0.98 -5.63 9.25
CA LEU A 99 2.01 -6.54 8.75
C LEU A 99 1.91 -7.96 9.33
N ALA A 100 1.51 -8.10 10.60
CA ALA A 100 1.24 -9.40 11.19
C ALA A 100 0.07 -10.10 10.48
N ILE A 101 -1.00 -9.37 10.19
CA ILE A 101 -2.16 -9.89 9.44
C ILE A 101 -1.76 -10.24 8.01
N MET A 102 -0.95 -9.42 7.34
CA MET A 102 -0.47 -9.68 5.98
C MET A 102 0.35 -10.97 5.84
N LYS A 103 0.88 -11.54 6.93
CA LYS A 103 1.53 -12.86 6.88
C LYS A 103 0.53 -14.00 6.71
N ASP A 104 -0.73 -13.79 7.09
CA ASP A 104 -1.82 -14.72 6.86
C ASP A 104 -2.50 -14.44 5.51
N LYS A 105 -2.10 -15.21 4.49
CA LYS A 105 -2.66 -15.09 3.14
C LYS A 105 -4.15 -15.40 3.06
N SER A 106 -4.71 -16.17 4.00
CA SER A 106 -6.15 -16.52 3.99
C SER A 106 -7.05 -15.32 4.27
N ARG A 107 -6.49 -14.28 4.92
CA ARG A 107 -7.20 -13.04 5.23
C ARG A 107 -7.08 -12.00 4.13
N GLN A 108 -6.18 -12.16 3.18
CA GLN A 108 -5.92 -11.17 2.14
C GLN A 108 -7.05 -11.17 1.10
N ILE A 109 -7.68 -10.01 0.90
CA ILE A 109 -8.63 -9.80 -0.20
C ILE A 109 -8.29 -8.50 -0.92
N GLY A 110 -8.41 -8.47 -2.24
CA GLY A 110 -8.26 -7.23 -3.00
C GLY A 110 -9.38 -6.25 -2.66
N ASN A 111 -9.13 -4.95 -2.83
CA ASN A 111 -10.21 -3.98 -2.84
C ASN A 111 -11.23 -4.29 -3.95
N GLY A 112 -12.45 -3.76 -3.83
CA GLY A 112 -13.53 -4.06 -4.78
C GLY A 112 -13.16 -3.73 -6.24
N GLU A 113 -12.31 -2.73 -6.45
CA GLU A 113 -11.86 -2.28 -7.77
C GLU A 113 -11.03 -3.33 -8.51
N ALA A 114 -10.28 -4.17 -7.79
CA ALA A 114 -9.50 -5.26 -8.38
C ALA A 114 -10.37 -6.29 -9.13
N TYR A 115 -11.68 -6.33 -8.84
CA TYR A 115 -12.64 -7.24 -9.46
C TYR A 115 -13.54 -6.55 -10.51
N LEU A 116 -13.32 -5.26 -10.79
CA LEU A 116 -14.06 -4.53 -11.81
C LEU A 116 -13.39 -4.67 -13.18
N SER A 117 -14.20 -4.76 -14.23
CA SER A 117 -13.68 -4.70 -15.60
C SER A 117 -13.15 -3.28 -15.91
N PRO A 118 -12.20 -3.14 -16.85
CA PRO A 118 -11.70 -1.82 -17.25
C PRO A 118 -12.80 -0.84 -17.67
N ASP A 119 -13.86 -1.34 -18.33
CA ASP A 119 -15.00 -0.53 -18.75
C ASP A 119 -15.78 0.02 -17.54
N ARG A 120 -15.92 -0.77 -16.47
CA ARG A 120 -16.55 -0.32 -15.22
C ARG A 120 -15.68 0.62 -14.41
N LEU A 121 -14.35 0.52 -14.56
CA LEU A 121 -13.40 1.49 -14.00
C LEU A 121 -13.29 2.77 -14.82
N GLN A 122 -13.98 2.86 -15.97
CA GLN A 122 -13.90 3.99 -16.91
C GLN A 122 -12.47 4.28 -17.38
N VAL A 123 -11.60 3.27 -17.36
CA VAL A 123 -10.23 3.38 -17.86
C VAL A 123 -10.28 3.18 -19.37
N LYS A 124 -10.05 4.26 -20.14
CA LYS A 124 -9.90 4.14 -21.59
C LYS A 124 -8.74 3.20 -21.89
N ARG A 125 -9.00 2.08 -22.58
CA ARG A 125 -7.92 1.28 -23.15
C ARG A 125 -7.10 2.19 -24.06
N PRO A 126 -5.76 2.21 -23.98
CA PRO A 126 -4.96 2.83 -25.01
C PRO A 126 -5.38 2.23 -26.36
N ALA A 127 -5.66 3.09 -27.35
CA ALA A 127 -5.95 2.64 -28.69
C ALA A 127 -4.86 1.65 -29.10
N SER A 128 -5.27 0.41 -29.39
CA SER A 128 -4.37 -0.60 -29.92
C SER A 128 -3.71 -0.02 -31.16
N THR A 129 -2.44 0.34 -31.07
CA THR A 129 -1.63 0.62 -32.25
C THR A 129 -1.62 -0.68 -33.06
N PRO A 130 -2.07 -0.68 -34.33
CA PRO A 130 -1.96 -1.87 -35.17
C PRO A 130 -0.49 -2.29 -35.25
N ALA A 131 -0.28 -3.61 -35.20
CA ALA A 131 1.02 -4.24 -35.36
C ALA A 131 1.69 -3.86 -36.69
#